data_AF-A0A345H3Y0-F1
#
_entry.id   AF-A0A345H3Y0-F1
#
_cell.length_a   1.000
_cell.length_b   1.000
_cell.length_c   1.000
_cell.angle_alpha   90.00
_cell.angle_beta   90.00
_cell.angle_gamma   90.00
#
_symmetry.space_group_name_H-M   'P 1'
#
loop_
_entity.id
_entity.type
_entity.pdbx_description
1 polymer ?
#
loop_
_entity_poly.entity_id
_entity_poly.type
_entity_poly.pdbx_seq_one_letter_code
_entity_poly.pdbx_strand_id
1 'polypeptide(L)'
;MNKAVHLNKISHPLIGDPKYGDRYHNRMFQAEFEISELFLHAASLSFTHPFLHKPVVISCPFPKHWYKISEKCNWDFTSLLNV
;
A
#
# COMPACT_ATOMS: atom_id res chain seq x y z
N MET A 1 12.38 -4.47 9.30
CA MET A 1 12.59 -3.02 9.11
C MET A 1 11.25 -2.36 8.78
N ASN A 2 10.84 -1.29 9.47
CA ASN A 2 9.51 -0.69 9.29
C ASN A 2 9.48 0.22 8.04
N LYS A 3 8.66 -0.12 7.03
CA LYS A 3 8.59 0.60 5.74
C LYS A 3 8.16 2.07 5.90
N ALA A 4 7.22 2.37 6.80
CA ALA A 4 6.73 3.74 7.02
C ALA A 4 7.83 4.69 7.52
N VAL A 5 8.67 4.22 8.45
CA VAL A 5 9.77 5.03 9.01
C VAL A 5 10.79 5.38 7.93
N HIS A 6 11.07 4.47 7.00
CA HIS A 6 12.07 4.69 5.95
C HIS A 6 11.60 5.72 4.94
N LEU A 7 10.35 5.61 4.52
CA LEU A 7 9.72 6.52 3.58
C LEU A 7 9.60 7.94 4.14
N ASN A 8 9.24 8.08 5.42
CA ASN A 8 9.24 9.39 6.08
C ASN A 8 10.65 10.00 6.16
N LYS A 9 11.70 9.19 6.42
CA LYS A 9 13.09 9.69 6.51
C LYS A 9 13.61 10.26 5.19
N ILE A 10 13.09 9.83 4.05
CA ILE A 10 13.45 10.35 2.73
C ILE A 10 12.45 11.41 2.22
N SER A 11 11.62 11.96 3.11
CA SER A 11 10.60 12.97 2.78
C SER A 11 9.50 12.51 1.81
N HIS A 12 9.22 11.21 1.79
CA HIS A 12 8.12 10.62 1.00
C HIS A 12 7.19 9.80 1.91
N PRO A 13 6.55 10.40 2.94
CA PRO A 13 5.74 9.67 3.92
C PRO A 13 4.53 8.98 3.27
N LEU A 14 4.09 7.87 3.88
CA LEU A 14 2.91 7.14 3.42
C LEU A 14 1.63 7.92 3.72
N ILE A 15 0.72 7.92 2.76
CA ILE A 15 -0.64 8.46 2.92
C ILE A 15 -1.44 7.55 3.84
N GLY A 16 -2.23 8.15 4.73
CA GLY A 16 -3.06 7.45 5.71
C GLY A 16 -2.28 6.92 6.92
N ASP A 17 -0.98 7.21 7.05
CA ASP A 17 -0.22 6.89 8.26
C ASP A 17 -0.43 7.97 9.34
N PRO A 18 -1.06 7.65 10.49
CA PRO A 18 -1.31 8.65 11.54
C PRO A 18 -0.07 9.00 12.37
N LYS A 19 1.00 8.19 12.30
CA LYS A 19 2.21 8.33 13.13
C LYS A 19 3.38 8.95 12.38
N TYR A 20 3.64 8.47 11.17
CA TYR A 20 4.78 8.88 10.34
C TYR A 20 4.36 9.54 9.02
N GLY A 21 3.04 9.71 8.79
CA GLY A 21 2.48 10.34 7.60
C GLY A 21 2.51 11.87 7.66
N ASP A 22 2.29 12.50 6.51
CA ASP A 22 2.07 13.94 6.43
C ASP A 22 0.60 14.29 6.72
N ARG A 23 0.37 15.18 7.70
CA ARG A 23 -0.98 15.51 8.17
C ARG A 23 -1.81 16.27 7.13
N TYR A 24 -1.17 17.09 6.29
CA TYR A 24 -1.85 17.87 5.27
C TYR A 24 -2.30 16.95 4.13
N HIS A 25 -1.42 16.06 3.68
CA HIS A 25 -1.78 15.04 2.69
C HIS A 25 -2.87 14.11 3.21
N ASN A 26 -2.77 13.63 4.46
CA ASN A 26 -3.82 12.77 5.04
C ASN A 26 -5.18 13.49 5.08
N ARG A 27 -5.21 14.77 5.49
CA ARG A 27 -6.44 15.56 5.49
C ARG A 27 -6.98 15.80 4.09
N MET A 28 -6.11 16.10 3.13
CA MET A 28 -6.50 16.30 1.74
C MET A 28 -7.11 15.01 1.16
N PHE A 29 -6.48 13.86 1.39
CA PHE A 29 -7.02 12.57 0.92
C PHE A 29 -8.39 12.25 1.53
N GLN A 30 -8.58 12.57 2.80
CA GLN A 30 -9.87 12.39 3.45
C GLN A 30 -10.94 13.36 2.89
N ALA A 31 -10.58 14.62 2.65
CA ALA A 31 -11.51 15.65 2.19
C ALA A 31 -11.89 15.50 0.71
N GLU A 32 -10.92 15.21 -0.16
CA GLU A 32 -11.11 15.21 -1.61
C GLU A 32 -11.47 13.82 -2.17
N PHE A 33 -11.02 12.75 -1.51
CA PHE A 33 -11.20 11.37 -2.01
C PHE A 33 -12.00 10.47 -1.07
N GLU A 34 -12.38 10.95 0.13
CA GLU A 34 -13.03 10.14 1.17
C GLU A 34 -12.22 8.88 1.54
N ILE A 35 -10.89 8.99 1.52
CA ILE A 35 -9.96 7.91 1.84
C ILE A 35 -9.18 8.28 3.10
N SER A 36 -9.20 7.40 4.09
CA SER A 36 -8.44 7.56 5.35
C SER A 36 -7.54 6.36 5.64
N GLU A 37 -7.56 5.36 4.77
CA GLU A 37 -6.80 4.13 4.88
C GLU A 37 -5.32 4.33 4.57
N LEU A 38 -4.48 3.52 5.22
CA LEU A 38 -3.04 3.49 4.98
C LEU A 38 -2.73 2.90 3.60
N PHE A 39 -2.02 3.66 2.77
CA PHE A 39 -1.49 3.20 1.48
C PHE A 39 -0.23 2.34 1.66
N LEU A 40 -0.39 1.20 2.31
CA LEU A 40 0.65 0.19 2.46
C LEU A 40 0.06 -1.20 2.25
N HIS A 41 0.44 -1.87 1.16
CA HIS A 41 -0.06 -3.19 0.80
C HIS A 41 1.07 -4.19 0.62
N ALA A 42 0.90 -5.40 1.13
CA ALA A 42 1.77 -6.53 0.84
C ALA A 42 1.13 -7.36 -0.29
N ALA A 43 1.51 -7.08 -1.53
CA ALA A 43 0.91 -7.70 -2.71
C ALA A 43 1.20 -9.21 -2.82
N SER A 44 2.37 -9.65 -2.34
CA SER A 44 2.76 -11.05 -2.32
C SER A 44 3.56 -11.41 -1.07
N LEU A 45 3.47 -12.69 -0.70
CA LEU A 45 4.26 -13.33 0.35
C LEU A 45 4.81 -14.64 -0.20
N SER A 46 6.13 -14.80 -0.14
CA SER A 46 6.83 -16.02 -0.54
C SER A 46 7.56 -16.61 0.66
N PHE A 47 7.40 -17.91 0.87
CA PHE A 47 8.07 -18.65 1.93
C PHE A 47 8.15 -20.15 1.59
N THR A 48 9.02 -20.87 2.30
CA THR A 48 9.09 -22.33 2.21
C THR A 48 8.07 -22.95 3.16
N HIS A 49 7.18 -23.81 2.66
CA HIS A 49 6.18 -24.48 3.49
C HIS A 49 6.87 -25.31 4.59
N PRO A 50 6.54 -25.11 5.87
CA PRO A 50 7.29 -25.68 7.00
C PRO A 50 7.27 -27.22 7.04
N PHE A 51 6.22 -27.84 6.50
CA PHE A 51 6.06 -29.30 6.48
C PHE A 51 6.36 -29.95 5.11
N LEU A 52 6.20 -29.20 4.02
CA LEU A 52 6.31 -29.76 2.66
C LEU A 52 7.65 -29.40 2.02
N HIS A 53 8.37 -28.44 2.60
CA HIS A 53 9.62 -27.87 2.10
C HIS A 53 9.55 -27.37 0.64
N LYS A 54 8.33 -27.09 0.16
CA LYS A 54 8.06 -26.55 -1.18
C LYS A 54 7.93 -25.02 -1.11
N PRO A 55 8.36 -24.28 -2.16
CA PRO A 55 8.10 -22.85 -2.25
C PRO A 55 6.58 -22.62 -2.37
N VAL A 56 6.08 -21.69 -1.56
CA VAL A 56 4.69 -21.23 -1.60
C VAL A 56 4.71 -19.73 -1.84
N VAL A 57 3.91 -19.30 -2.81
CA VAL A 57 3.67 -17.90 -3.10
C VAL A 57 2.19 -17.63 -2.93
N ILE A 58 1.86 -16.64 -2.12
CA ILE A 58 0.50 -16.15 -1.90
C ILE A 58 0.45 -14.72 -2.44
N SER A 59 -0.50 -14.42 -3.32
CA SER A 59 -0.76 -13.08 -3.83
C SER A 59 -2.12 -12.58 -3.38
N CYS A 60 -2.27 -11.25 -3.28
CA CYS A 60 -3.50 -10.61 -2.86
C CYS A 60 -3.79 -9.38 -3.74
N PRO A 61 -5.03 -9.21 -4.25
CA PRO A 61 -5.40 -8.02 -5.00
C PRO A 61 -5.27 -6.76 -4.15
N PHE A 62 -5.24 -5.60 -4.80
CA PHE A 62 -5.21 -4.33 -4.08
C PHE A 62 -6.49 -4.11 -3.25
N PRO A 63 -6.40 -3.42 -2.11
CA PRO A 63 -7.58 -2.99 -1.36
C PRO A 63 -8.47 -2.02 -2.16
N LYS A 64 -9.76 -1.93 -1.81
CA LYS A 64 -10.75 -1.09 -2.50
C LYS A 64 -10.36 0.39 -2.64
N HIS A 65 -9.70 0.97 -1.63
CA HIS A 65 -9.29 2.37 -1.65
C HIS A 65 -8.22 2.68 -2.72
N TRP A 66 -7.45 1.68 -3.16
CA TRP A 66 -6.51 1.85 -4.27
C TRP A 66 -7.28 2.08 -5.57
N TYR A 67 -8.28 1.24 -5.88
CA TYR A 67 -9.07 1.40 -7.10
C TYR A 67 -9.77 2.77 -7.16
N LYS A 68 -10.29 3.27 -6.03
CA LYS A 68 -10.87 4.62 -5.94
C LYS A 68 -9.89 5.71 -6.37
N ILE A 69 -8.64 5.67 -5.88
CA ILE A 69 -7.64 6.68 -6.26
C ILE A 69 -7.18 6.49 -7.72
N SER A 70 -7.12 5.25 -8.21
CA SER A 70 -6.84 4.92 -9.61
C SER A 70 -7.78 5.67 -10.55
N GLU A 71 -9.08 5.58 -10.28
CA GLU A 71 -10.13 6.19 -11.10
C GLU A 71 -10.04 7.72 -11.06
N LYS A 72 -9.77 8.29 -9.88
CA LYS A 72 -9.66 9.75 -9.71
C LYS A 72 -8.42 10.35 -10.35
N CYS A 73 -7.29 9.65 -10.31
CA CYS A 73 -6.01 10.12 -10.85
C CYS A 73 -5.73 9.62 -12.26
N ASN A 74 -6.61 8.81 -12.85
CA ASN A 74 -6.42 8.12 -14.13
C ASN A 74 -5.10 7.33 -14.18
N TRP A 75 -4.81 6.60 -13.10
CA TRP A 75 -3.64 5.73 -13.00
C TRP A 75 -4.00 4.29 -13.33
N ASP A 76 -3.08 3.55 -13.94
CA ASP A 76 -3.16 2.10 -14.06
C ASP A 76 -1.96 1.45 -13.35
N PHE A 77 -2.26 0.73 -12.27
CA PHE A 77 -1.29 -0.04 -11.50
C PHE A 77 -1.68 -1.52 -11.43
N THR A 78 -2.68 -1.96 -12.19
CA THR A 78 -3.14 -3.35 -12.20
C THR A 78 -2.05 -4.29 -12.70
N SER A 79 -1.18 -3.79 -13.58
CA SER A 79 0.01 -4.48 -14.08
C SER A 79 1.01 -4.86 -12.98
N LEU A 80 1.00 -4.19 -11.82
CA LEU A 80 1.91 -4.46 -10.70
C LEU A 80 1.55 -5.72 -9.90
N LEU A 81 0.36 -6.30 -10.10
CA LEU A 81 -0.05 -7.55 -9.44
C LEU A 81 0.49 -8.82 -10.15
N ASN A 82 1.11 -8.68 -11.32
CA ASN A 82 1.60 -9.78 -12.15
C ASN A 82 3.08 -10.13 -11.92
N VAL A 83 3.65 -9.75 -10.78
CA VAL A 83 5.07 -10.01 -10.42
C VAL A 83 5.18 -11.19 -9.46
#